data_AF-A0A661CQX3-F1
#
_entry.id   AF-A0A661CQX3-F1
#
_cell.length_a   1.000
_cell.length_b   1.000
_cell.length_c   1.000
_cell.angle_alpha   90.00
_cell.angle_beta   90.00
_cell.angle_gamma   90.00
#
_symmetry.space_group_name_H-M   'P 1'
#
loop_
_entity.id
_entity.type
_entity.pdbx_description
1 polymer ?
#
loop_
_entity_poly.entity_id
_entity_poly.type
_entity_poly.pdbx_seq_one_letter_code
_entity_poly.pdbx_strand_id
1 'polypeptide(L)'
;LLSALTNLLFMVLAQSGHDMVMLYVVISADNLSAGLASAAFIAFLSSLTNISFTAVQYAIFSSLMTLLPKILGGYSGTMVETMGYQQFFLLTALMGIPVLLLIIWAGKRFKMNPVSIK
;
A
#
# COMPACT_ATOMS: atom_id res chain seq x y z
N LEU A 1 7.27 -1.90 1.77
CA LEU A 1 8.61 -1.67 1.17
C LEU A 1 8.51 -1.71 -0.35
N LEU A 2 8.08 -2.83 -0.94
CA LEU A 2 7.89 -2.95 -2.39
C LEU A 2 7.06 -1.79 -2.99
N SER A 3 5.94 -1.43 -2.37
CA SER A 3 5.09 -0.32 -2.85
C SER A 3 5.78 1.06 -2.78
N ALA A 4 6.70 1.26 -1.84
CA ALA A 4 7.48 2.50 -1.79
C ALA A 4 8.56 2.53 -2.88
N LEU A 5 9.15 1.37 -3.20
CA LEU A 5 10.11 1.23 -4.30
C LEU A 5 9.43 1.45 -5.65
N THR A 6 8.21 0.98 -5.85
CA THR A 6 7.47 1.17 -7.11
C THR A 6 7.10 2.64 -7.32
N ASN A 7 6.77 3.39 -6.26
CA ASN A 7 6.62 4.85 -6.34
C ASN A 7 7.91 5.56 -6.81
N LEU A 8 9.09 5.10 -6.39
CA LEU A 8 10.35 5.64 -6.91
C LEU A 8 10.55 5.29 -8.40
N LEU A 9 10.10 4.12 -8.84
CA LEU A 9 10.12 3.77 -10.27
C LEU A 9 9.18 4.67 -11.09
N PHE A 10 8.01 5.03 -10.55
CA PHE A 10 7.12 6.01 -11.18
C PHE A 10 7.74 7.41 -11.26
N MET A 11 8.54 7.81 -10.26
CA MET A 11 9.30 9.06 -10.32
C MET A 11 10.30 9.06 -11.49
N VAL A 12 11.00 7.95 -11.75
CA VAL A 12 11.91 7.81 -12.90
C VAL A 12 11.13 7.78 -14.21
N LEU A 13 9.99 7.08 -14.24
CA LEU A 13 9.12 7.01 -15.42
C LEU A 13 8.61 8.40 -15.82
N ALA A 14 8.29 9.25 -14.85
CA ALA A 14 7.86 10.62 -15.10
C ALA A 14 8.91 11.48 -15.83
N GLN A 15 10.20 11.12 -15.76
CA GLN A 15 11.29 11.81 -16.45
C GLN A 15 11.65 11.15 -17.80
N SER A 16 11.22 9.91 -18.02
CA SER A 16 11.69 9.08 -19.14
C SER A 16 10.96 9.33 -20.46
N GLY A 17 9.97 10.23 -20.47
CA GLY A 17 9.21 10.58 -21.67
C GLY A 17 8.30 9.44 -22.14
N HIS A 18 8.15 9.27 -23.46
CA HIS A 18 7.22 8.30 -24.06
C HIS A 18 7.86 6.92 -24.22
N ASP A 19 8.15 6.24 -23.10
CA ASP A 19 8.68 4.87 -23.08
C ASP A 19 7.61 3.86 -22.60
N MET A 20 7.04 3.13 -23.57
CA MET A 20 6.01 2.13 -23.31
C MET A 20 6.55 0.89 -22.59
N VAL A 21 7.80 0.51 -22.82
CA VAL A 21 8.41 -0.66 -22.16
C VAL A 21 8.60 -0.36 -20.69
N MET A 22 9.12 0.83 -20.38
CA MET A 22 9.27 1.27 -19.00
C MET A 22 7.91 1.38 -18.30
N LEU A 23 6.90 1.92 -18.98
CA LEU A 23 5.53 1.98 -18.46
C LEU A 23 5.01 0.58 -18.06
N TYR A 24 5.15 -0.41 -18.94
CA TYR A 24 4.71 -1.78 -18.65
C TYR A 24 5.44 -2.37 -17.44
N VAL A 25 6.78 -2.23 -17.37
CA VAL A 25 7.58 -2.78 -16.27
C VAL A 25 7.17 -2.15 -14.94
N VAL A 26 7.06 -0.83 -14.88
CA VAL A 26 6.71 -0.11 -13.64
C VAL A 26 5.31 -0.48 -13.16
N ILE A 27 4.32 -0.50 -14.06
CA ILE A 27 2.94 -0.88 -13.72
C ILE A 27 2.87 -2.35 -13.27
N SER A 28 3.57 -3.27 -13.94
CA SER A 28 3.59 -4.68 -13.54
C SER A 28 4.22 -4.87 -12.16
N ALA A 29 5.34 -4.18 -11.88
CA ALA A 29 5.98 -4.22 -10.57
C ALA A 29 5.07 -3.66 -9.47
N ASP A 30 4.35 -2.57 -9.75
CA ASP A 30 3.41 -1.96 -8.81
C ASP A 30 2.22 -2.86 -8.50
N ASN A 31 1.60 -3.45 -9.52
CA ASN A 31 0.49 -4.38 -9.34
C ASN A 31 0.90 -5.63 -8.54
N LEU A 32 2.10 -6.16 -8.78
CA LEU A 32 2.63 -7.28 -8.00
C LEU A 32 2.78 -6.88 -6.53
N SER A 33 3.35 -5.71 -6.27
CA SER A 33 3.49 -5.17 -4.92
C SER A 33 2.13 -4.96 -4.24
N ALA A 34 1.15 -4.39 -4.94
CA ALA A 34 -0.20 -4.15 -4.44
C ALA A 34 -0.92 -5.47 -4.11
N GLY A 35 -0.74 -6.50 -4.95
CA GLY A 35 -1.25 -7.85 -4.70
C GLY A 35 -0.66 -8.47 -3.42
N LEU A 36 0.67 -8.39 -3.26
CA LEU A 36 1.34 -8.87 -2.05
C LEU A 36 0.87 -8.12 -0.79
N ALA A 37 0.77 -6.79 -0.86
CA ALA A 37 0.29 -5.97 0.25
C ALA A 37 -1.14 -6.33 0.66
N SER A 38 -2.02 -6.54 -0.32
CA SER A 38 -3.42 -6.92 -0.08
C SER A 38 -3.53 -8.31 0.57
N ALA A 39 -2.77 -9.30 0.07
CA ALA A 39 -2.75 -10.64 0.64
C ALA A 39 -2.24 -10.65 2.09
N ALA A 40 -1.14 -9.94 2.36
CA ALA A 40 -0.58 -9.80 3.71
C ALA A 40 -1.56 -9.10 4.66
N PHE A 41 -2.28 -8.07 4.18
CA PHE A 41 -3.27 -7.36 4.96
C PHE A 41 -4.48 -8.23 5.31
N ILE A 42 -5.01 -8.98 4.34
CA ILE A 42 -6.12 -9.92 4.60
C ILE A 42 -5.69 -11.00 5.60
N ALA A 43 -4.49 -11.56 5.46
CA ALA A 43 -3.94 -12.52 6.42
C ALA A 43 -3.81 -11.93 7.83
N PHE A 44 -3.35 -10.67 7.93
CA PHE A 44 -3.26 -9.95 9.19
C PHE A 44 -4.64 -9.73 9.83
N LEU A 45 -5.64 -9.28 9.06
CA LEU A 45 -7.01 -9.13 9.55
C LEU A 45 -7.60 -10.47 10.01
N SER A 46 -7.39 -11.53 9.24
CA SER A 46 -7.83 -12.88 9.59
C SER A 46 -7.24 -13.35 10.93
N SER A 47 -5.98 -12.97 11.22
CA SER A 47 -5.34 -13.27 12.51
C SER A 47 -5.91 -12.47 13.69
N LEU A 48 -6.54 -11.32 13.44
CA LEU A 48 -7.13 -10.45 14.46
C LEU A 48 -8.63 -10.71 14.70
N THR A 49 -9.33 -11.29 13.74
CA THR A 49 -10.78 -11.56 13.88
C THR A 49 -11.05 -12.73 14.82
N ASN A 50 -11.77 -12.45 15.90
CA ASN A 50 -12.42 -13.49 16.71
C ASN A 50 -13.69 -13.96 15.97
N ILE A 51 -13.86 -15.29 15.85
CA ILE A 51 -14.90 -15.97 15.06
C ILE A 51 -16.33 -15.52 15.44
N SER A 52 -16.51 -14.90 16.61
CA SER A 52 -17.81 -14.53 17.17
C SER A 52 -18.49 -13.25 16.61
N PHE A 53 -17.77 -12.34 15.91
CA PHE A 53 -18.34 -11.09 15.33
C PHE A 53 -17.74 -10.73 13.95
N THR A 54 -17.47 -11.74 13.13
CA THR A 54 -16.68 -11.64 11.89
C THR A 54 -17.27 -10.71 10.83
N ALA A 55 -18.59 -10.70 10.64
CA ALA A 55 -19.23 -9.93 9.56
C ALA A 55 -19.04 -8.41 9.69
N VAL A 56 -19.27 -7.85 10.89
CA VAL A 56 -19.18 -6.40 11.11
C VAL A 56 -17.72 -5.94 11.13
N GLN A 57 -16.82 -6.69 11.77
CA GLN A 57 -15.41 -6.34 11.82
C GLN A 57 -14.77 -6.36 10.44
N TYR A 58 -15.04 -7.39 9.64
CA TYR A 58 -14.53 -7.47 8.27
C TYR A 58 -15.10 -6.36 7.39
N ALA A 59 -16.39 -6.05 7.51
CA ALA A 59 -17.01 -4.95 6.77
C ALA A 59 -16.36 -3.59 7.11
N ILE A 60 -16.11 -3.30 8.38
CA ILE A 60 -15.44 -2.06 8.81
C ILE A 60 -14.00 -2.00 8.29
N PHE A 61 -13.22 -3.07 8.45
CA PHE A 61 -11.82 -3.09 7.99
C PHE A 61 -11.71 -3.00 6.46
N SER A 62 -12.57 -3.69 5.72
CA SER A 62 -12.65 -3.62 4.26
C SER A 62 -13.07 -2.22 3.78
N SER A 63 -14.07 -1.62 4.46
CA SER A 63 -14.49 -0.24 4.15
C SER A 63 -13.38 0.75 4.43
N LEU A 64 -12.64 0.61 5.54
CA LEU A 64 -11.51 1.46 5.86
C LEU A 64 -10.38 1.33 4.83
N MET A 65 -10.08 0.09 4.41
CA MET A 65 -9.05 -0.23 3.42
C MET A 65 -9.37 0.39 2.05
N THR A 66 -10.64 0.52 1.69
CA THR A 66 -11.05 1.00 0.37
C THR A 66 -11.38 2.49 0.36
N LEU A 67 -12.05 3.00 1.39
CA LEU A 67 -12.55 4.37 1.42
C LEU A 67 -11.44 5.39 1.62
N LEU A 68 -10.55 5.19 2.61
CA LEU A 68 -9.51 6.18 2.92
C LEU A 68 -8.54 6.39 1.75
N PRO A 69 -7.99 5.34 1.11
CA PRO A 69 -7.10 5.54 -0.04
C PRO A 69 -7.83 6.17 -1.22
N LYS A 70 -9.11 5.88 -1.41
CA LYS A 70 -9.90 6.42 -2.53
C LYS A 70 -10.21 7.91 -2.37
N ILE A 71 -10.45 8.36 -1.14
CA ILE A 71 -10.61 9.79 -0.85
C ILE A 71 -9.27 10.51 -1.09
N LEU A 72 -8.18 10.01 -0.51
CA LEU A 72 -6.86 10.63 -0.67
C LEU A 72 -6.37 10.62 -2.12
N GLY A 73 -6.57 9.51 -2.83
CA GLY A 73 -6.27 9.38 -4.26
C GLY A 73 -7.18 10.22 -5.15
N GLY A 74 -8.41 10.53 -4.73
CA GLY A 74 -9.27 11.47 -5.47
C GLY A 74 -8.67 12.88 -5.56
N TYR A 75 -7.93 13.31 -4.54
CA TYR A 75 -7.22 14.60 -4.52
C TYR A 75 -5.84 14.55 -5.17
N SER A 76 -5.32 13.38 -5.56
CA SER A 76 -3.96 13.29 -6.09
C SER A 76 -3.80 14.02 -7.43
N GLY A 77 -4.85 14.13 -8.24
CA GLY A 77 -4.82 14.85 -9.52
C GLY A 77 -4.46 16.32 -9.36
N THR A 78 -5.16 17.03 -8.47
CA THR A 78 -4.88 18.45 -8.18
C THR A 78 -3.53 18.65 -7.50
N MET A 79 -3.08 17.68 -6.70
CA MET A 79 -1.72 17.68 -6.15
C MET A 79 -0.68 17.60 -7.27
N VAL A 80 -0.82 16.66 -8.21
CA VAL A 80 0.11 16.51 -9.34
C VAL A 80 0.11 17.74 -10.25
N GLU A 81 -1.04 18.38 -10.48
CA GLU A 81 -1.13 19.62 -11.26
C GLU A 81 -0.31 20.76 -10.64
N THR A 82 -0.19 20.80 -9.31
CA THR A 82 0.51 21.88 -8.60
C THR A 82 2.00 21.59 -8.34
N MET A 83 2.38 20.34 -8.05
CA MET A 83 3.77 19.96 -7.69
C MET A 83 4.49 19.09 -8.74
N GLY A 84 3.77 18.61 -9.76
CA GLY A 84 4.28 17.71 -10.79
C GLY A 84 4.41 16.25 -10.34
N TYR A 85 4.50 15.35 -11.31
CA TYR A 85 4.56 13.90 -11.07
C TYR A 85 5.78 13.47 -10.24
N GLN A 86 6.95 14.08 -10.49
CA GLN A 86 8.18 13.69 -9.80
C GLN A 86 8.11 13.92 -8.29
N GLN A 87 7.68 15.12 -7.87
CA GLN A 87 7.58 15.46 -6.44
C GLN A 87 6.44 14.68 -5.77
N PHE A 88 5.33 14.46 -6.49
CA PHE A 88 4.21 13.66 -6.00
C PHE A 88 4.65 12.22 -5.68
N PHE A 89 5.31 11.54 -6.62
CA PHE A 89 5.77 10.16 -6.41
C PHE A 89 6.87 10.03 -5.36
N LEU A 90 7.73 11.04 -5.22
CA LEU A 90 8.68 11.10 -4.11
C LEU A 90 7.97 11.22 -2.76
N LEU A 91 6.97 12.09 -2.66
CA LEU A 91 6.20 12.28 -1.44
C LEU A 91 5.44 11.00 -1.04
N THR A 92 4.82 10.31 -2.00
CA THR A 92 4.14 9.03 -1.72
C THR A 92 5.13 7.92 -1.34
N ALA A 93 6.34 7.89 -1.90
CA ALA A 93 7.41 6.99 -1.46
C ALA A 93 7.84 7.29 -0.02
N LEU A 94 8.01 8.57 0.34
CA LEU A 94 8.38 9.00 1.69
C LEU A 94 7.28 8.69 2.72
N MET A 95 6.00 8.77 2.35
CA MET A 95 4.88 8.32 3.19
C MET A 95 4.98 6.83 3.55
N GLY A 96 5.70 6.03 2.76
CA GLY A 96 6.00 4.63 3.10
C GLY A 96 6.92 4.47 4.32
N ILE A 97 7.76 5.46 4.64
CA ILE A 97 8.70 5.41 5.77
C ILE A 97 7.98 5.32 7.12
N PRO A 98 7.05 6.24 7.49
CA PRO A 98 6.35 6.14 8.77
C PRO A 98 5.54 4.84 8.87
N VAL A 99 4.97 4.35 7.76
CA VAL A 99 4.27 3.05 7.72
C VAL A 99 5.22 1.90 8.05
N LEU A 100 6.41 1.86 7.46
CA LEU A 100 7.42 0.84 7.75
C LEU A 100 7.89 0.89 9.21
N LEU A 101 8.09 2.08 9.76
CA LEU A 101 8.45 2.25 11.17
C LEU A 101 7.36 1.71 12.10
N LEU A 102 6.08 2.01 11.81
CA LEU A 102 4.95 1.49 12.56
C LEU A 102 4.86 -0.04 12.48
N ILE A 103 5.09 -0.65 11.32
CA ILE A 103 5.10 -2.11 11.15
C ILE A 103 6.21 -2.75 11.98
N ILE A 104 7.43 -2.20 11.94
CA ILE A 104 8.55 -2.72 12.74
C ILE A 104 8.27 -2.57 14.24
N TRP A 105 7.70 -1.44 14.66
CA TRP A 105 7.34 -1.18 16.05
C TRP A 105 6.23 -2.12 16.53
N ALA A 106 5.18 -2.31 15.72
CA ALA A 106 4.11 -3.26 16.00
C ALA A 106 4.63 -4.70 16.06
N GLY A 107 5.50 -5.11 15.13
CA GLY A 107 6.12 -6.44 15.13
C GLY A 107 6.93 -6.75 16.39
N LYS A 108 7.53 -5.73 17.03
CA LYS A 108 8.21 -5.91 18.34
C LYS A 108 7.24 -6.10 19.51
N ARG A 109 5.99 -5.65 19.39
CA ARG A 109 4.95 -5.73 20.43
C ARG A 109 4.02 -6.93 20.23
N PHE A 110 3.82 -7.38 18.99
CA PHE A 110 3.00 -8.55 18.65
C PHE A 110 3.88 -9.79 18.49
N LYS A 111 3.95 -10.63 19.54
CA LYS A 111 4.37 -12.03 19.37
C LYS A 111 3.24 -12.77 18.65
N MET A 112 3.34 -12.91 17.33
CA MET A 112 2.42 -13.79 16.60
C MET A 112 2.65 -15.22 17.09
N ASN A 113 1.71 -15.77 17.85
CA ASN A 113 1.71 -17.20 18.11
C ASN A 113 1.55 -17.90 16.74
N PRO A 114 2.36 -18.91 16.43
CA PRO A 114 2.22 -19.64 15.17
C PRO A 114 0.79 -20.19 15.10
N VAL A 115 0.12 -19.96 13.97
CA VAL A 115 -1.22 -20.48 13.70
C VAL A 115 -1.10 -22.01 13.69
N SER A 116 -1.49 -22.65 14.79
CA SER A 116 -1.64 -24.11 14.84
C SER A 116 -2.88 -24.46 14.01
N ILE A 117 -2.67 -24.77 12.74
CA ILE A 117 -3.68 -25.42 11.91
C ILE A 117 -3.96 -26.76 12.58
N LYS A 118 -5.17 -26.92 13.14
CA LYS A 118 -5.67 -28.22 13.61
C LYS A 118 -6.31 -28.96 12.44
#